data_AF-A0AAQ4DH47-F1
#
_entry.id   AF-A0AAQ4DH47-F1
#
_cell.length_a   1.000
_cell.length_b   1.000
_cell.length_c   1.000
_cell.angle_alpha   90.00
_cell.angle_beta   90.00
_cell.angle_gamma   90.00
#
_symmetry.space_group_name_H-M   'P 1'
#
loop_
_entity.id
_entity.type
_entity.pdbx_description
1 polymer ?
#
loop_
_entity_poly.entity_id
_entity_poly.type
_entity_poly.pdbx_seq_one_letter_code
_entity_poly.pdbx_strand_id
1 'polypeptide(L)'
;MPGFSFTVLWLCLTLNSVGSYAQRRYSGRPEPIGQGVTVHAEVLYDETVMKRENSATELEMKARTPSFGDFQAIFRKVEEHFNNYSVMIKITVGNITKNKNLSVIFEGMKHSLDGPKTLGKLKEYGKQTFASNDTVFYLFTA
;
A
#
# COMPACT_ATOMS: atom_id res chain seq x y z
N MET A 1 -31.85 23.73 40.30
CA MET A 1 -30.57 23.03 40.06
C MET A 1 -30.85 21.82 39.18
N PRO A 2 -29.88 21.43 38.33
CA PRO A 2 -29.77 21.72 36.89
C PRO A 2 -30.71 20.83 36.04
N GLY A 3 -30.97 21.08 34.76
CA GLY A 3 -30.39 22.08 33.87
C GLY A 3 -30.46 21.55 32.43
N PHE A 4 -31.06 22.36 31.55
CA PHE A 4 -30.57 22.59 30.19
C PHE A 4 -29.62 21.52 29.61
N SER A 5 -30.14 20.44 29.02
CA SER A 5 -29.24 19.50 28.32
C SER A 5 -29.81 18.70 27.15
N PHE A 6 -31.07 18.93 26.73
CA PHE A 6 -31.60 18.24 25.54
C PHE A 6 -31.91 19.17 24.35
N THR A 7 -32.19 20.45 24.59
CA THR A 7 -32.46 21.41 23.49
C THR A 7 -31.20 21.90 22.80
N VAL A 8 -30.07 21.98 23.51
CA VAL A 8 -28.77 22.36 22.92
C VAL A 8 -28.26 21.28 21.96
N LEU A 9 -28.45 20.00 22.29
CA LEU A 9 -27.96 18.89 21.47
C LEU A 9 -28.67 18.83 20.10
N TRP A 10 -29.97 19.17 20.05
CA TRP A 10 -30.72 19.19 18.81
C TRP A 10 -30.34 20.38 17.91
N LEU A 11 -30.05 21.55 18.50
CA LEU A 11 -29.55 22.71 17.77
C LEU A 11 -28.12 22.51 17.23
N CYS A 12 -27.27 21.78 17.98
CA CYS A 12 -25.91 21.44 17.55
C CYS A 12 -25.90 20.44 16.38
N LEU A 13 -26.87 19.55 16.27
CA LEU A 13 -26.95 18.60 15.14
C LEU A 13 -27.40 19.28 13.85
N THR A 14 -28.31 20.26 13.92
CA THR A 14 -28.71 21.01 12.72
C THR A 14 -27.65 22.01 12.26
N LEU A 15 -26.85 22.59 13.16
CA LEU A 15 -25.78 23.53 12.77
C LEU A 15 -24.57 22.84 12.10
N ASN A 16 -24.33 21.55 12.36
CA ASN A 16 -23.32 20.78 11.62
C ASN A 16 -23.80 20.33 10.22
N SER A 17 -25.09 20.45 9.92
CA SER A 17 -25.63 20.12 8.59
C SER A 17 -25.46 21.24 7.55
N VAL A 18 -24.99 22.43 7.96
CA VAL A 18 -24.77 23.57 7.04
C VAL A 18 -23.33 23.65 6.52
N GLY A 19 -22.42 22.78 7.00
CA GLY A 19 -21.04 22.68 6.50
C GLY A 19 -20.85 21.93 5.18
N SER A 20 -21.92 21.42 4.55
CA SER A 20 -21.84 20.62 3.31
C SER A 20 -22.27 21.37 2.04
N TYR A 21 -22.69 22.63 2.14
CA TYR A 21 -23.16 23.41 0.98
C TYR A 21 -22.10 24.34 0.35
N ALA A 22 -20.85 24.25 0.79
CA ALA A 22 -19.71 24.72 0.02
C ALA A 22 -19.01 23.54 -0.68
N GLN A 23 -19.80 22.62 -1.24
CA GLN A 23 -19.33 21.75 -2.31
C GLN A 23 -19.08 22.67 -3.51
N ARG A 24 -17.88 23.26 -3.54
CA ARG A 24 -17.36 23.97 -4.70
C ARG A 24 -17.71 23.11 -5.90
N ARG A 25 -18.46 23.70 -6.82
CA ARG A 25 -18.53 23.25 -8.20
C ARG A 25 -17.11 23.26 -8.77
N TYR A 26 -16.36 22.20 -8.49
CA TYR A 26 -15.33 21.70 -9.38
C TYR A 26 -15.94 20.46 -10.02
N SER A 27 -16.84 20.70 -10.96
CA SER A 27 -17.34 19.70 -11.91
C SER A 27 -16.28 19.38 -12.98
N GLY A 28 -15.01 19.34 -12.57
CA GLY A 28 -13.85 19.10 -13.41
C GLY A 28 -12.94 18.08 -12.71
N ARG A 29 -12.24 17.27 -13.51
CA ARG A 29 -11.21 16.37 -12.97
C ARG A 29 -10.26 17.17 -12.07
N PRO A 30 -9.82 16.59 -10.92
CA PRO A 30 -8.83 17.25 -10.08
C PRO A 30 -7.58 17.58 -10.90
N GLU A 31 -6.95 18.71 -10.58
CA GLU A 31 -5.72 19.16 -11.23
C GLU A 31 -4.63 18.07 -11.11
N PRO A 32 -3.98 17.67 -12.22
CA PRO A 32 -2.94 16.66 -12.18
C PRO A 32 -1.76 17.06 -11.28
N ILE A 33 -1.35 16.17 -10.39
CA ILE A 33 -0.15 16.32 -9.54
C ILE A 33 0.84 15.19 -9.82
N GLY A 34 2.11 15.39 -9.46
CA GLY A 34 3.12 14.33 -9.55
C GLY A 34 3.68 14.07 -10.95
N GLN A 35 3.33 14.89 -11.94
CA GLN A 35 3.89 14.76 -13.29
C GLN A 35 5.42 14.91 -13.28
N GLY A 36 6.11 13.95 -13.90
CA GLY A 36 7.58 13.89 -13.91
C GLY A 36 8.19 13.25 -12.65
N VAL A 37 7.38 12.87 -11.66
CA VAL A 37 7.84 12.12 -10.49
C VAL A 37 7.94 10.63 -10.85
N THR A 38 9.12 10.06 -10.64
CA THR A 38 9.36 8.62 -10.78
C THR A 38 9.66 8.03 -9.41
N VAL A 39 9.00 6.93 -9.07
CA VAL A 39 9.23 6.14 -7.86
C VAL A 39 9.98 4.88 -8.26
N HIS A 40 11.15 4.65 -7.67
CA HIS A 40 11.90 3.42 -7.84
C HIS A 40 11.47 2.41 -6.77
N ALA A 41 10.81 1.34 -7.18
CA ALA A 41 10.31 0.30 -6.29
C ALA A 41 11.34 -0.84 -6.18
N GLU A 42 12.03 -0.92 -5.05
CA GLU A 42 12.87 -2.06 -4.69
C GLU A 42 12.02 -3.10 -3.96
N VAL A 43 11.94 -4.31 -4.51
CA VAL A 43 10.99 -5.34 -4.07
C VAL A 43 11.71 -6.41 -3.29
N LEU A 44 11.23 -6.66 -2.09
CA LEU A 44 11.61 -7.77 -1.22
C LEU A 44 10.43 -8.71 -1.07
N TYR A 45 10.69 -10.01 -1.00
CA TYR A 45 9.64 -10.99 -0.74
C TYR A 45 10.16 -12.15 0.10
N ASP A 46 9.30 -12.77 0.90
CA ASP A 46 9.65 -13.96 1.67
C ASP A 46 9.09 -15.26 1.05
N GLU A 47 9.14 -16.36 1.78
CA GLU A 47 8.74 -17.68 1.28
C GLU A 47 7.23 -17.85 1.11
N THR A 48 6.44 -16.96 1.72
CA THR A 48 4.98 -17.02 1.69
C THR A 48 4.45 -16.54 0.33
N VAL A 49 5.24 -15.75 -0.39
CA VAL A 49 4.91 -15.23 -1.73
C VAL A 49 5.23 -16.30 -2.77
N MET A 50 4.41 -17.34 -2.81
CA MET A 50 4.43 -18.37 -3.85
C MET A 50 3.20 -18.21 -4.73
N LYS A 51 3.40 -18.15 -6.04
CA LYS A 51 2.27 -18.09 -6.97
C LYS A 51 1.71 -19.50 -7.15
N ARG A 52 0.41 -19.65 -6.90
CA ARG A 52 -0.34 -20.86 -7.29
C ARG A 52 -0.64 -20.73 -8.79
N GLU A 53 -0.11 -21.64 -9.60
CA GLU A 53 -0.56 -21.76 -10.97
C GLU A 53 -1.91 -22.45 -10.99
N ASN A 54 -2.95 -21.73 -11.42
CA ASN A 54 -4.23 -22.33 -11.78
C ASN A 54 -4.05 -23.04 -13.13
N SER A 55 -3.31 -24.15 -13.16
CA SER A 55 -3.38 -25.09 -14.27
C SER A 55 -4.68 -25.87 -14.11
N ALA A 56 -5.53 -25.86 -15.14
CA ALA A 56 -6.84 -26.54 -15.16
C ALA A 56 -6.76 -28.08 -15.12
N THR A 57 -5.60 -28.62 -14.78
CA THR A 57 -5.33 -30.05 -14.62
C THR A 57 -4.84 -30.27 -13.20
N GLU A 58 -5.65 -30.99 -12.43
CA GLU A 58 -5.53 -31.31 -10.99
C GLU A 58 -4.24 -32.05 -10.56
N LEU A 59 -3.27 -32.23 -11.45
CA LEU A 59 -2.22 -33.23 -11.26
C LEU A 59 -0.83 -32.70 -10.90
N GLU A 60 -0.59 -31.39 -10.80
CA GLU A 60 0.61 -30.88 -10.10
C GLU A 60 0.50 -29.35 -9.90
N MET A 61 -0.02 -28.92 -8.74
CA MET A 61 0.08 -27.50 -8.34
C MET A 61 1.54 -27.17 -8.00
N LYS A 62 2.34 -26.83 -9.01
CA LYS A 62 3.71 -26.34 -8.77
C LYS A 62 3.64 -24.88 -8.32
N ALA A 63 3.95 -24.67 -7.04
CA ALA A 63 4.27 -23.35 -6.53
C ALA A 63 5.49 -22.82 -7.28
N ARG A 64 5.37 -21.66 -7.93
CA ARG A 64 6.49 -21.01 -8.62
C ARG A 64 6.97 -19.76 -7.88
N THR A 65 8.28 -19.52 -7.96
CA THR A 65 8.90 -18.28 -7.49
C THR A 65 8.36 -17.10 -8.30
N PRO A 66 7.97 -15.98 -7.66
CA PRO A 66 7.47 -14.81 -8.37
C PRO A 66 8.58 -14.21 -9.24
N SER A 67 8.20 -13.84 -10.46
CA SER A 67 9.11 -13.28 -11.46
C SER A 67 9.06 -11.75 -11.47
N PHE A 68 10.03 -11.13 -12.14
CA PHE A 68 10.01 -9.68 -12.37
C PHE A 68 8.72 -9.18 -13.02
N GLY A 69 8.20 -9.93 -13.99
CA GLY A 69 6.94 -9.60 -14.65
C GLY A 69 5.73 -9.64 -13.71
N ASP A 70 5.73 -10.49 -12.68
CA ASP A 70 4.63 -10.55 -11.72
C ASP A 70 4.56 -9.26 -10.89
N PHE A 71 5.70 -8.79 -10.37
CA PHE A 71 5.75 -7.53 -9.60
C PHE A 71 5.55 -6.30 -10.49
N GLN A 72 6.12 -6.28 -11.69
CA GLN A 72 5.88 -5.20 -12.66
C GLN A 72 4.39 -5.05 -12.97
N ALA A 73 3.65 -6.16 -13.12
CA ALA A 73 2.21 -6.12 -13.35
C ALA A 73 1.44 -5.56 -12.15
N ILE A 74 1.88 -5.84 -10.91
CA ILE A 74 1.27 -5.25 -9.70
C ILE A 74 1.49 -3.75 -9.68
N PHE A 75 2.73 -3.29 -9.81
CA PHE A 75 3.05 -1.86 -9.76
C PHE A 75 2.45 -1.07 -10.93
N ARG A 76 2.30 -1.68 -12.10
CA ARG A 76 1.56 -1.07 -13.22
C ARG A 76 0.11 -0.77 -12.85
N LYS A 77 -0.58 -1.72 -12.18
CA LYS A 77 -1.96 -1.48 -11.71
C LYS A 77 -2.03 -0.39 -10.64
N VAL A 78 -1.03 -0.30 -9.78
CA VAL A 78 -0.92 0.76 -8.77
C VAL A 78 -0.72 2.12 -9.44
N GLU A 79 0.19 2.20 -10.42
CA GLU A 79 0.40 3.41 -11.23
C GLU A 79 -0.87 3.83 -11.96
N GLU A 80 -1.54 2.91 -12.65
CA GLU A 80 -2.83 3.15 -13.31
C GLU A 80 -3.89 3.68 -12.34
N HIS A 81 -3.96 3.12 -11.13
CA HIS A 81 -4.88 3.60 -10.09
C HIS A 81 -4.60 5.05 -9.74
N PHE A 82 -3.35 5.40 -9.39
CA PHE A 82 -2.98 6.78 -9.06
C PHE A 82 -3.24 7.75 -10.22
N ASN A 83 -2.85 7.39 -11.43
CA ASN A 83 -3.05 8.21 -12.63
C ASN A 83 -4.54 8.48 -12.90
N ASN A 84 -5.42 7.51 -12.65
CA ASN A 84 -6.87 7.68 -12.79
C ASN A 84 -7.46 8.70 -11.79
N TYR A 85 -6.80 8.94 -10.66
CA TYR A 85 -7.15 9.96 -9.67
C TYR A 85 -6.31 11.25 -9.82
N SER A 86 -5.79 11.52 -11.02
CA SER A 86 -4.96 12.70 -11.34
C SER A 86 -3.62 12.75 -10.58
N VAL A 87 -3.10 11.61 -10.10
CA VAL A 87 -1.76 11.51 -9.50
C VAL A 87 -0.82 10.86 -10.52
N MET A 88 -0.19 11.69 -11.36
CA MET A 88 0.55 11.35 -12.58
C MET A 88 1.98 10.89 -12.34
N ILE A 89 2.17 9.92 -11.44
CA ILE A 89 3.47 9.35 -11.12
C ILE A 89 3.85 8.22 -12.10
N LYS A 90 5.14 7.92 -12.17
CA LYS A 90 5.65 6.69 -12.81
C LYS A 90 6.27 5.79 -11.77
N ILE A 91 6.04 4.48 -11.84
CA ILE A 91 6.66 3.50 -10.94
C ILE A 91 7.56 2.57 -11.75
N THR A 92 8.84 2.54 -11.39
CA THR A 92 9.84 1.65 -12.00
C THR A 92 10.22 0.57 -11.00
N VAL A 93 10.02 -0.70 -11.36
CA VAL A 93 10.45 -1.82 -10.53
C VAL A 93 11.95 -2.02 -10.73
N GLY A 94 12.71 -1.91 -9.64
CA GLY A 94 14.15 -2.12 -9.56
C GLY A 94 14.50 -3.57 -9.22
N ASN A 95 15.38 -3.78 -8.23
CA ASN A 95 15.75 -5.15 -7.86
C ASN A 95 14.62 -5.88 -7.16
N ILE A 96 14.66 -7.20 -7.30
CA ILE A 96 13.70 -8.12 -6.70
C ILE A 96 14.48 -9.17 -5.93
N THR A 97 14.38 -9.11 -4.61
CA THR A 97 15.23 -9.87 -3.71
C THR A 97 14.40 -10.73 -2.77
N LYS A 98 14.67 -12.05 -2.75
CA LYS A 98 14.10 -12.91 -1.72
C LYS A 98 14.78 -12.62 -0.38
N ASN A 99 14.04 -12.24 0.65
CA ASN A 99 14.57 -11.95 1.97
C ASN A 99 13.65 -12.51 3.07
N LYS A 100 14.10 -13.57 3.74
CA LYS A 100 13.35 -14.26 4.80
C LYS A 100 13.51 -13.63 6.18
N ASN A 101 14.43 -12.67 6.33
CA ASN A 101 14.85 -12.18 7.65
C ASN A 101 14.09 -10.92 8.10
N LEU A 102 13.32 -10.31 7.19
CA LEU A 102 12.57 -9.09 7.45
C LEU A 102 11.23 -9.36 8.15
N SER A 103 10.55 -10.45 7.79
CA SER A 103 9.28 -10.85 8.40
C SER A 103 9.48 -11.26 9.85
N VAL A 104 8.79 -10.57 10.78
CA VAL A 104 8.80 -10.89 12.21
C VAL A 104 7.44 -11.48 12.55
N ILE A 105 7.40 -12.67 13.12
CA ILE A 105 6.17 -13.33 13.56
C ILE A 105 5.94 -13.04 15.05
N PHE A 106 4.68 -12.88 15.47
CA PHE A 106 4.33 -12.74 16.88
C PHE A 106 4.81 -13.96 17.69
N GLU A 107 5.30 -13.71 18.90
CA GLU A 107 5.69 -14.78 19.82
C GLU A 107 4.50 -15.69 20.13
N GLY A 108 4.72 -17.01 20.05
CA GLY A 108 3.66 -18.02 20.23
C GLY A 108 2.71 -18.20 19.05
N MET A 109 2.85 -17.43 17.95
CA MET A 109 2.08 -17.61 16.72
C MET A 109 2.95 -18.19 15.60
N LYS A 110 2.34 -18.91 14.65
CA LYS A 110 3.06 -19.53 13.54
C LYS A 110 3.05 -18.72 12.24
N HIS A 111 1.99 -17.96 11.99
CA HIS A 111 1.75 -17.29 10.71
C HIS A 111 1.30 -15.83 10.84
N SER A 112 1.30 -15.29 12.06
CA SER A 112 0.83 -13.93 12.30
C SER A 112 2.00 -12.96 12.31
N LEU A 113 2.07 -12.11 11.29
CA LEU A 113 3.10 -11.10 11.16
C LEU A 113 2.96 -9.98 12.20
N ASP A 114 4.02 -9.70 12.94
CA ASP A 114 4.20 -8.49 13.74
C ASP A 114 4.57 -7.34 12.78
N GLY A 115 3.54 -6.68 12.26
CA GLY A 115 3.65 -5.60 11.28
C GLY A 115 4.57 -4.45 11.73
N PRO A 116 4.42 -3.90 12.95
CA PRO A 116 5.30 -2.86 13.46
C PRO A 116 6.78 -3.26 13.51
N LYS A 117 7.12 -4.46 14.02
CA LYS A 117 8.52 -4.92 14.05
C LYS A 117 9.06 -5.22 12.65
N THR A 118 8.24 -5.80 11.79
CA THR A 118 8.59 -6.07 10.38
C THR A 118 8.89 -4.78 9.63
N LEU A 119 8.05 -3.75 9.80
CA LEU A 119 8.28 -2.43 9.22
C LEU A 119 9.54 -1.77 9.80
N GLY A 120 9.84 -1.99 11.08
CA GLY A 120 11.09 -1.57 11.72
C GLY A 120 12.32 -2.15 10.99
N LYS A 121 12.34 -3.48 10.79
CA LYS A 121 13.41 -4.16 10.05
C LYS A 121 13.53 -3.70 8.59
N LEU A 122 12.40 -3.48 7.91
CA LEU A 122 12.41 -2.99 6.52
C LEU A 122 13.02 -1.59 6.42
N LYS A 123 12.74 -0.70 7.39
CA LYS A 123 13.36 0.62 7.46
C LYS A 123 14.86 0.54 7.72
N GLU A 124 15.29 -0.35 8.60
CA GLU A 124 16.72 -0.59 8.86
C GLU A 124 17.44 -1.12 7.62
N TYR A 125 16.84 -2.08 6.92
CA TYR A 125 17.36 -2.60 5.66
C TYR A 125 17.51 -1.49 4.61
N GLY A 126 16.48 -0.65 4.45
CA GLY A 126 16.53 0.47 3.51
C GLY A 126 17.63 1.49 3.86
N LYS A 127 17.86 1.77 5.15
CA LYS A 127 18.94 2.67 5.60
C LYS A 127 20.34 2.14 5.34
N GLN A 128 20.51 0.81 5.37
CA GLN A 128 21.79 0.15 5.09
C GLN A 128 22.09 0.08 3.59
N THR A 129 21.06 0.23 2.77
CA THR A 129 21.19 0.21 1.31
C THR A 129 21.47 1.63 0.84
N PHE A 130 22.54 1.84 0.08
CA PHE A 130 22.89 3.15 -0.53
C PHE A 130 21.96 3.48 -1.72
N ALA A 131 20.65 3.44 -1.50
CA ALA A 131 19.64 3.73 -2.50
C ALA A 131 19.42 5.23 -2.68
N SER A 132 18.89 5.62 -3.84
CA SER A 132 18.54 7.00 -4.14
C SER A 132 17.31 7.46 -3.36
N ASN A 133 17.15 8.77 -3.19
CA ASN A 133 16.08 9.37 -2.38
C ASN A 133 14.66 9.14 -2.94
N ASP A 134 14.54 8.71 -4.18
CA ASP A 134 13.30 8.35 -4.86
C ASP A 134 13.02 6.84 -4.84
N THR A 135 13.81 6.08 -4.07
CA THR A 135 13.61 4.64 -3.87
C THR A 135 12.67 4.36 -2.69
N VAL A 136 11.70 3.48 -2.92
CA VAL A 136 10.81 2.92 -1.90
C VAL A 136 11.00 1.42 -1.84
N PHE A 137 11.27 0.89 -0.65
CA PHE A 137 11.40 -0.54 -0.40
C PHE A 137 10.04 -1.14 -0.04
N TYR A 138 9.65 -2.20 -0.74
CA TYR A 138 8.41 -2.93 -0.52
C TYR A 138 8.71 -4.35 -0.06
N LEU A 139 8.04 -4.83 0.98
CA LEU A 139 8.08 -6.23 1.40
C LEU A 139 6.74 -6.90 1.09
N PHE A 140 6.77 -7.94 0.26
CA PHE A 140 5.63 -8.82 0.02
C PHE A 140 5.73 -10.05 0.92
N THR A 141 4.65 -10.33 1.64
CA THR A 141 4.50 -11.42 2.60
C THR A 141 2.99 -11.71 2.79
N ALA A 142 2.63 -12.91 3.25
CA ALA A 142 1.26 -13.39 3.40
C ALA A 142 1.03 -14.03 4.79
#